data_AF-A0A8S3KGE1-F1
#
_entry.id   AF-A0A8S3KGE1-F1
#
_cell.length_a   1.000
_cell.length_b   1.000
_cell.length_c   1.000
_cell.angle_alpha   90.00
_cell.angle_beta   90.00
_cell.angle_gamma   90.00
#
_symmetry.space_group_name_H-M   'P 1'
#
loop_
_entity.id
_entity.type
_entity.pdbx_description
1 polymer ?
#
loop_
_entity_poly.entity_id
_entity_poly.type
_entity_poly.pdbx_seq_one_letter_code
_entity_poly.pdbx_strand_id
1 'polypeptide(L)'
;ATSTATTITYVLWSFDNVTTDLYGNYNGELVNGATCTVSSSTIPYLGQGYPLGLTSSLNQSFQVSTFLNLASTSFTIEAWIYSTVVTGDNGIMGQCDCTSCENKCFFFLIRS
;
A
#
# COMPACT_ATOMS: atom_id res chain seq x y z
N ALA A 1 8.28 -14.11 35.32
CA ALA A 1 7.45 -13.75 34.15
C ALA A 1 8.24 -14.10 32.90
N THR A 2 7.76 -15.03 32.08
CA THR A 2 8.38 -15.37 30.79
C THR A 2 8.05 -14.25 29.80
N SER A 3 9.05 -13.45 29.46
CA SER A 3 8.97 -12.45 28.40
C SER A 3 8.79 -13.18 27.06
N THR A 4 7.58 -13.20 26.52
CA THR A 4 7.36 -13.54 25.11
C THR A 4 8.13 -12.54 24.26
N ALA A 5 9.10 -13.00 23.47
CA ALA A 5 9.80 -12.15 22.52
C ALA A 5 8.77 -11.50 21.57
N THR A 6 8.80 -10.18 21.45
CA THR A 6 8.00 -9.44 20.49
C THR A 6 8.57 -9.68 19.10
N THR A 7 7.87 -10.47 18.28
CA THR A 7 8.18 -10.58 16.86
C THR A 7 7.79 -9.28 16.18
N ILE A 8 8.76 -8.56 15.62
CA ILE A 8 8.50 -7.38 14.80
C ILE A 8 8.37 -7.84 13.35
N THR A 9 7.24 -7.54 12.72
CA THR A 9 7.03 -7.79 11.29
C THR A 9 7.39 -6.53 10.51
N TYR A 10 8.29 -6.67 9.53
CA TYR A 10 8.64 -5.61 8.60
C TYR A 10 8.07 -5.93 7.22
N VAL A 11 7.41 -4.94 6.62
CA VAL A 11 6.91 -5.03 5.24
C VAL A 11 7.32 -3.75 4.52
N LEU A 12 7.88 -3.91 3.32
CA LEU A 12 8.33 -2.79 2.50
C LEU A 12 8.01 -3.07 1.04
N TRP A 13 7.19 -2.21 0.44
CA TRP A 13 7.00 -2.14 -1.00
C TRP A 13 7.75 -0.92 -1.51
N SER A 14 8.81 -1.13 -2.30
CA SER A 14 9.55 -0.03 -2.92
C SER A 14 8.77 0.63 -4.06
N PHE A 15 7.81 -0.09 -4.63
CA PHE A 15 7.11 0.28 -5.86
C PHE A 15 8.09 0.77 -6.93
N ASP A 16 9.10 -0.04 -7.23
CA ASP A 16 10.03 0.22 -8.34
C ASP A 16 9.81 -0.84 -9.43
N ASN A 17 8.66 -0.70 -10.12
CA ASN A 17 8.18 -1.63 -11.15
C ASN A 17 7.89 -3.06 -10.63
N VAL A 18 7.78 -3.22 -9.31
CA VAL A 18 7.45 -4.48 -8.65
C VAL A 18 6.44 -4.23 -7.53
N THR A 19 5.57 -5.21 -7.29
CA THR A 19 4.60 -5.21 -6.19
C THR A 19 4.93 -6.23 -5.10
N THR A 20 6.05 -6.92 -5.24
CA THR A 20 6.57 -7.82 -4.21
C THR A 20 7.13 -7.01 -3.06
N ASP A 21 6.84 -7.42 -1.83
CA ASP A 21 7.52 -6.81 -0.69
C ASP A 21 8.99 -7.28 -0.65
N LEU A 22 9.85 -6.52 0.03
CA LEU A 22 11.28 -6.81 0.14
C LEU A 22 11.60 -8.23 0.65
N TYR A 23 10.74 -8.80 1.49
CA TYR A 23 10.92 -10.11 2.09
C TYR A 23 10.07 -11.22 1.43
N GLY A 24 9.23 -10.86 0.45
CA GLY A 24 8.41 -11.77 -0.36
C GLY A 24 7.22 -12.44 0.36
N ASN A 25 6.89 -12.04 1.58
CA ASN A 25 5.84 -12.65 2.41
C ASN A 25 4.46 -11.99 2.25
N TYR A 26 4.46 -10.70 1.94
CA TYR A 26 3.29 -9.82 1.86
C TYR A 26 3.28 -9.09 0.51
N ASN A 27 3.43 -9.86 -0.57
CA ASN A 27 3.29 -9.32 -1.92
C ASN A 27 1.89 -8.72 -2.11
N GLY A 28 1.79 -7.79 -3.05
CA GLY A 28 0.50 -7.25 -3.44
C GLY A 28 0.27 -7.25 -4.95
N GLU A 29 -0.90 -6.75 -5.29
CA GLU A 29 -1.42 -6.67 -6.64
C GLU A 29 -1.95 -5.27 -6.94
N LEU A 30 -1.91 -4.92 -8.22
CA LEU A 30 -2.42 -3.65 -8.72
C LEU A 30 -3.89 -3.82 -9.09
N VAL A 31 -4.75 -2.97 -8.54
CA VAL A 31 -6.20 -3.05 -8.74
C VAL A 31 -6.65 -2.04 -9.80
N ASN A 32 -7.64 -2.42 -10.62
CA ASN A 32 -8.26 -1.56 -11.64
C ASN A 32 -7.26 -0.93 -12.62
N GLY A 33 -6.26 -1.71 -13.03
CA GLY A 33 -5.25 -1.27 -14.00
C GLY A 33 -4.29 -0.22 -13.47
N ALA A 34 -4.13 -0.09 -12.15
CA ALA A 34 -3.02 0.66 -11.57
C ALA A 34 -1.68 0.17 -12.14
N THR A 35 -0.71 1.07 -12.28
CA THR A 35 0.60 0.75 -12.86
C THR A 35 1.72 1.48 -12.13
N CYS A 36 2.90 0.86 -12.13
CA CYS A 36 4.14 1.51 -11.77
C CYS A 36 4.64 2.26 -13.01
N THR A 37 4.73 3.58 -12.96
CA THR A 37 5.07 4.41 -14.13
C THR A 37 6.41 5.09 -13.94
N VAL A 38 7.19 5.20 -15.01
CA VAL A 38 8.46 5.97 -14.99
C VAL A 38 8.26 7.39 -14.47
N SER A 39 9.18 7.85 -13.63
CA SER A 39 9.25 9.26 -13.25
C SER A 39 9.30 10.15 -14.50
N SER A 40 8.38 11.11 -14.63
CA SER A 40 8.38 12.10 -15.71
C SER A 40 8.72 13.49 -15.18
N SER A 41 9.01 14.44 -16.07
CA SER A 41 9.37 15.82 -15.72
C SER A 41 8.30 16.60 -14.94
N THR A 42 7.08 16.06 -14.83
CA THR A 42 5.99 16.61 -14.01
C THR A 42 5.88 15.97 -12.62
N ILE A 43 6.72 14.99 -12.28
CA ILE A 43 6.78 14.33 -10.97
C ILE A 43 8.11 14.72 -10.29
N PRO A 44 8.09 15.36 -9.10
CA PRO A 44 9.23 16.13 -8.57
C PRO A 44 10.41 15.32 -7.99
N TYR A 45 10.61 14.04 -8.33
CA TYR A 45 11.64 13.22 -7.68
C TYR A 45 12.98 13.23 -8.43
N LEU A 46 14.07 13.48 -7.71
CA LEU A 46 15.46 13.58 -8.20
C LEU A 46 16.13 12.21 -8.50
N GLY A 47 15.37 11.22 -8.99
CA GLY A 47 15.89 9.88 -9.30
C GLY A 47 14.99 9.11 -10.26
N GLN A 48 15.60 8.25 -11.09
CA GLN A 48 14.90 7.39 -12.04
C GLN A 48 14.33 6.16 -11.29
N GLY A 49 13.07 6.21 -10.92
CA GLY A 49 12.32 5.07 -10.36
C GLY A 49 10.93 4.96 -10.98
N TYR A 50 10.22 3.87 -10.66
CA TYR A 50 8.88 3.56 -11.19
C TYR A 50 7.78 3.63 -10.12
N PRO A 51 7.46 4.81 -9.55
CA PRO A 51 6.45 4.90 -8.49
C PRO A 51 5.10 4.34 -8.92
N LEU A 52 4.34 3.86 -7.94
CA LEU A 52 2.95 3.48 -8.11
C LEU A 52 2.09 4.72 -8.44
N GLY A 53 1.49 4.73 -9.63
CA GLY A 53 0.50 5.73 -10.03
C GLY A 53 -0.92 5.24 -9.77
N LEU A 54 -1.69 6.05 -9.03
CA LEU A 54 -3.10 5.78 -8.73
C LEU A 54 -3.99 6.92 -9.23
N THR A 55 -5.03 6.57 -9.96
CA THR A 55 -6.04 7.50 -10.48
C THR A 55 -7.38 7.27 -9.79
N SER A 56 -7.87 8.26 -9.05
CA SER A 56 -9.12 8.15 -8.29
C SER A 56 -10.35 7.92 -9.16
N SER A 57 -10.44 8.57 -10.33
CA SER A 57 -11.56 8.37 -11.28
C SER A 57 -11.63 6.96 -11.86
N LEU A 58 -10.56 6.18 -11.76
CA LEU A 58 -10.49 4.77 -12.16
C LEU A 58 -10.62 3.80 -10.97
N ASN A 59 -10.84 4.32 -9.76
CA ASN A 59 -10.85 3.54 -8.51
C ASN A 59 -9.62 2.64 -8.35
N GLN A 60 -8.45 3.16 -8.73
CA GLN A 60 -7.19 2.43 -8.66
C GLN A 60 -6.67 2.37 -7.22
N SER A 61 -6.11 1.22 -6.86
CA SER A 61 -5.48 1.00 -5.56
C SER A 61 -4.44 -0.11 -5.63
N PHE A 62 -3.69 -0.27 -4.54
CA PHE A 62 -2.85 -1.42 -4.27
C PHE A 62 -3.53 -2.35 -3.27
N GLN A 63 -3.51 -3.65 -3.51
CA GLN A 63 -4.07 -4.64 -2.59
C GLN A 63 -2.96 -5.57 -2.10
N VAL A 64 -2.82 -5.73 -0.79
CA VAL A 64 -1.93 -6.76 -0.22
C VAL A 64 -2.59 -8.12 -0.39
N SER A 65 -1.92 -9.04 -1.06
CA SER A 65 -2.47 -10.37 -1.39
C SER A 65 -2.45 -11.32 -0.19
N THR A 66 -1.45 -11.22 0.68
CA THR A 66 -1.38 -11.97 1.94
C THR A 66 -1.82 -11.08 3.10
N PHE A 67 -2.88 -11.47 3.80
CA PHE A 67 -3.40 -10.70 4.93
C PHE A 67 -2.34 -10.55 6.05
N LEU A 68 -2.01 -9.31 6.37
CA LEU A 68 -1.18 -8.92 7.50
C LEU A 68 -2.12 -8.62 8.69
N ASN A 69 -2.16 -9.56 9.65
CA ASN A 69 -3.00 -9.39 10.83
C ASN A 69 -2.42 -8.30 11.77
N LEU A 70 -3.05 -7.13 11.74
CA LEU A 70 -2.71 -5.99 12.60
C LEU A 70 -3.56 -5.92 13.89
N ALA A 71 -4.45 -6.88 14.12
CA ALA A 71 -5.31 -6.88 15.31
C ALA A 71 -4.47 -7.05 16.58
N SER A 72 -4.83 -6.31 17.63
CA SER A 72 -4.14 -6.33 18.94
C SER A 72 -2.63 -6.09 18.86
N THR A 73 -2.16 -5.42 17.81
CA THR A 73 -0.75 -5.15 17.55
C THR A 73 -0.55 -3.66 17.29
N SER A 74 0.47 -3.05 17.90
CA SER A 74 0.89 -1.69 17.55
C SER A 74 1.64 -1.71 16.23
N PHE A 75 1.32 -0.83 15.31
CA PHE A 75 1.99 -0.73 14.01
C PHE A 75 2.18 0.73 13.60
N THR A 76 3.14 0.94 12.70
CA THR A 76 3.41 2.22 12.04
C THR A 76 3.38 1.99 10.53
N ILE A 77 2.75 2.90 9.79
CA ILE A 77 2.81 2.95 8.33
C ILE A 77 3.54 4.25 7.96
N GLU A 78 4.56 4.12 7.11
CA GLU A 78 5.28 5.24 6.53
C GLU A 78 5.18 5.17 5.01
N ALA A 79 4.78 6.27 4.38
CA ALA A 79 4.62 6.36 2.93
C ALA A 79 4.93 7.77 2.43
N TRP A 80 5.59 7.85 1.29
CA TRP A 80 5.83 9.11 0.57
C TRP A 80 4.77 9.25 -0.51
N ILE A 81 3.89 10.24 -0.38
CA ILE A 81 2.74 10.40 -1.27
C ILE A 81 2.75 11.80 -1.87
N TYR A 82 2.69 11.87 -3.19
CA TYR A 82 2.48 13.10 -3.94
C TYR A 82 1.11 13.03 -4.59
N SER A 83 0.22 13.96 -4.21
CA SER A 83 -1.11 14.08 -4.79
C SER A 83 -1.24 15.39 -5.56
N THR A 84 -1.86 15.31 -6.74
CA THR A 84 -2.22 16.48 -7.55
C THR A 84 -3.63 16.99 -7.20
N VAL A 85 -4.54 16.06 -6.88
CA VAL A 85 -5.93 16.34 -6.50
C VAL A 85 -6.38 15.27 -5.51
N VAL A 86 -6.95 15.69 -4.38
CA VAL A 86 -7.64 14.83 -3.42
C VAL A 86 -9.09 15.29 -3.37
N THR A 87 -10.02 14.37 -3.61
CA THR A 87 -11.47 14.61 -3.48
C THR A 87 -12.12 13.39 -2.84
N GLY A 88 -12.87 13.55 -1.75
CA GLY A 88 -13.49 12.43 -1.06
C GLY A 88 -12.46 11.41 -0.54
N ASP A 89 -12.78 10.11 -0.66
CA ASP A 89 -11.90 9.01 -0.24
C ASP A 89 -11.03 8.51 -1.38
N ASN A 90 -9.71 8.62 -1.21
CA ASN A 90 -8.73 8.19 -2.20
C ASN A 90 -7.92 7.03 -1.61
N GLY A 91 -8.34 5.81 -1.94
CA GLY A 91 -7.70 4.58 -1.49
C GLY A 91 -6.28 4.46 -2.03
N ILE A 92 -5.32 4.18 -1.15
CA ILE A 92 -3.93 3.93 -1.53
C ILE A 92 -3.67 2.43 -1.49
N MET A 93 -3.85 1.84 -0.30
CA MET A 93 -3.65 0.41 -0.08
C MET A 93 -4.79 -0.20 0.71
N GLY A 94 -5.12 -1.44 0.38
CA GLY A 94 -6.10 -2.25 1.09
C GLY A 94 -5.55 -3.64 1.41
N GLN A 95 -6.13 -4.26 2.42
CA GLN A 95 -6.01 -5.69 2.69
C GLN A 95 -7.31 -6.20 3.31
N CYS A 96 -7.69 -7.42 2.99
CA CYS A 96 -8.86 -8.08 3.59
C CYS A 96 -8.50 -9.54 3.89
N ASP A 97 -8.92 -10.03 5.05
CA ASP A 97 -8.78 -11.45 5.42
C ASP A 97 -9.56 -12.37 4.46
N CYS A 98 -10.65 -11.86 3.89
CA CYS A 98 -11.45 -12.53 2.87
C CYS A 98 -12.26 -11.53 2.04
N THR A 99 -12.68 -11.93 0.84
CA THR A 99 -13.38 -11.07 -0.13
C THR A 99 -14.80 -10.70 0.27
N SER A 100 -15.40 -11.40 1.25
CA SER A 100 -16.77 -11.19 1.71
C SER A 100 -16.91 -10.70 3.14
N CYS A 101 -15.80 -10.52 3.86
CA CYS A 101 -15.79 -10.04 5.24
C CYS A 101 -15.43 -8.56 5.31
N GLU A 102 -16.42 -7.70 5.10
CA GLU A 102 -16.28 -6.24 5.19
C GLU A 102 -15.62 -5.79 6.51
N ASN A 103 -15.90 -6.49 7.62
CA ASN A 103 -15.39 -6.15 8.96
C ASN A 103 -13.97 -6.67 9.24
N LYS A 104 -13.30 -7.25 8.24
CA LYS A 104 -11.91 -7.74 8.36
C LYS A 104 -11.00 -7.16 7.30
N CYS A 105 -11.28 -5.91 6.91
CA CYS A 105 -10.46 -5.16 6.00
C CYS A 105 -9.76 -4.01 6.71
N PHE A 106 -8.55 -3.72 6.25
CA PHE A 106 -7.83 -2.51 6.58
C PHE A 106 -7.62 -1.72 5.29
N PHE A 107 -7.92 -0.42 5.34
CA PHE A 107 -7.73 0.50 4.23
C PHE A 107 -6.90 1.69 4.69
N PHE A 108 -5.87 2.02 3.92
CA PHE A 108 -5.11 3.26 4.06
C PHE A 108 -5.47 4.16 2.88
N LEU A 109 -6.00 5.34 3.20
CA LEU A 109 -6.53 6.30 2.23
C LEU A 109 -6.19 7.73 2.66
N ILE A 110 -6.23 8.64 1.70
CA ILE A 110 -6.21 10.09 1.96
C ILE A 110 -7.61 10.64 1.71
N ARG A 111 -8.07 11.52 2.60
CA ARG A 111 -9.35 12.22 2.52
C ARG A 111 -9.15 13.74 2.53
N SER A 112 -9.96 14.45 1.75
CA SER A 112 -10.10 15.91 1.73
C SER A 112 -11.51 16.34 2.11
#